data_AF-A0A411ZSX7-F1
#
_entry.id   AF-A0A411ZSX7-F1
#
_cell.length_a   1.000
_cell.length_b   1.000
_cell.length_c   1.000
_cell.angle_alpha   90.00
_cell.angle_beta   90.00
_cell.angle_gamma   90.00
#
_symmetry.space_group_name_H-M   'P 1'
#
loop_
_entity.id
_entity.type
_entity.pdbx_description
1 polymer ?
#
loop_
_entity_poly.entity_id
_entity_poly.type
_entity_poly.pdbx_seq_one_letter_code
_entity_poly.pdbx_strand_id
1 'polypeptide(L)'
;MKKTIIFDERSPRWENNGLINGLTLANCEYWLNDMLQTNRCLLLRDVYEQLCIPITRESLVAGWVISSVPHFEFECHLKPNGAIEIILPEMESDIRYLFPSEQES
;
A
#
# COMPACT_ATOMS: atom_id res chain seq x y z
N MET A 1 -5.78 -7.63 -8.94
CA MET A 1 -4.59 -8.36 -8.43
C MET A 1 -4.49 -8.22 -6.92
N LYS A 2 -4.32 -9.34 -6.19
CA LYS A 2 -4.14 -9.36 -4.73
C LYS A 2 -2.66 -9.44 -4.39
N LYS A 3 -2.21 -8.75 -3.33
CA LYS A 3 -0.82 -8.75 -2.88
C LYS A 3 -0.73 -8.94 -1.37
N THR A 4 0.21 -9.77 -0.94
CA THR A 4 0.48 -10.08 0.47
C THR A 4 1.90 -9.67 0.80
N ILE A 5 2.09 -9.05 1.97
CA ILE A 5 3.38 -8.58 2.47
C ILE A 5 3.55 -9.13 3.88
N ILE A 6 4.73 -9.66 4.18
CA ILE A 6 5.07 -10.19 5.50
C ILE A 6 6.11 -9.26 6.11
N PHE A 7 5.81 -8.78 7.32
CA PHE A 7 6.74 -8.06 8.15
C PHE A 7 7.19 -8.91 9.33
N ASP A 8 8.50 -8.97 9.53
CA ASP A 8 9.17 -9.69 10.60
C ASP A 8 10.29 -8.81 11.21
N GLU A 9 11.09 -9.39 12.10
CA GLU A 9 12.22 -8.73 12.77
C GLU A 9 13.28 -8.13 11.84
N ARG A 10 13.28 -8.49 10.55
CA ARG A 10 14.23 -7.98 9.55
C ARG A 10 13.66 -6.81 8.75
N SER A 11 12.37 -6.53 8.94
CA SER A 11 11.69 -5.48 8.19
C SER A 11 12.09 -4.09 8.70
N PRO A 12 12.44 -3.15 7.80
CA PRO A 12 12.90 -1.82 8.23
C PRO A 12 11.80 -1.08 8.99
N ARG A 13 12.09 -0.61 10.21
CA ARG A 13 11.14 0.08 11.13
C ARG A 13 10.11 -0.81 11.83
N TRP A 14 10.23 -2.15 11.74
CA TRP A 14 9.40 -3.05 12.53
C TRP A 14 10.10 -3.37 13.85
N GLU A 15 9.40 -3.07 14.93
CA GLU A 15 9.87 -3.28 16.28
C GLU A 15 9.49 -4.69 16.75
N ASN A 16 10.19 -5.24 17.75
CA ASN A 16 9.74 -6.44 18.46
C ASN A 16 8.58 -6.11 19.43
N ASN A 17 7.61 -5.35 18.95
CA ASN A 17 6.45 -4.90 19.69
C ASN A 17 5.25 -4.78 18.74
N GLY A 18 4.34 -5.75 18.82
CA GLY A 18 3.15 -5.80 17.96
C GLY A 18 2.21 -4.60 18.10
N LEU A 19 2.15 -3.96 19.28
CA LEU A 19 1.32 -2.76 19.48
C LEU A 19 1.87 -1.58 18.69
N ILE A 20 3.20 -1.38 18.73
CA ILE A 20 3.86 -0.30 17.98
C ILE A 20 3.69 -0.54 16.48
N ASN A 21 3.92 -1.76 16.01
CA ASN A 21 3.76 -2.09 14.59
C ASN A 21 2.32 -1.92 14.12
N GLY A 22 1.32 -2.28 14.94
CA GLY A 22 -0.10 -2.03 14.64
C GLY A 22 -0.42 -0.54 14.52
N LEU A 23 0.09 0.30 15.43
CA LEU A 23 -0.05 1.76 15.34
C LEU A 23 0.63 2.34 14.10
N THR A 24 1.82 1.84 13.75
CA THR A 24 2.51 2.23 12.52
C THR A 24 1.67 1.91 11.29
N LEU A 25 1.10 0.70 11.21
CA LEU A 25 0.23 0.31 10.10
C LEU A 25 -1.03 1.18 10.01
N ALA A 26 -1.69 1.47 11.13
CA ALA A 26 -2.85 2.35 11.16
C ALA A 26 -2.52 3.77 10.68
N ASN A 27 -1.36 4.32 11.07
CA ASN A 27 -0.89 5.62 10.59
C ASN A 27 -0.57 5.60 9.09
N CYS A 28 0.00 4.50 8.59
CA CYS A 28 0.23 4.32 7.16
C CYS A 28 -1.08 4.30 6.39
N GLU A 29 -2.07 3.53 6.85
CA GLU A 29 -3.39 3.43 6.24
C GLU A 29 -4.12 4.78 6.19
N TYR A 30 -4.07 5.55 7.28
CA TYR A 30 -4.65 6.89 7.33
C TYR A 30 -4.03 7.81 6.25
N TRP A 31 -2.70 7.83 6.15
CA TRP A 31 -2.01 8.64 5.15
C TRP A 31 -2.32 8.19 3.71
N LEU A 32 -2.36 6.89 3.47
CA LEU A 32 -2.68 6.33 2.14
C LEU A 32 -4.11 6.63 1.71
N ASN A 33 -5.06 6.63 2.66
CA ASN A 33 -6.42 7.06 2.39
C ASN A 33 -6.51 8.55 2.06
N ASP A 34 -5.78 9.41 2.76
CA ASP A 34 -5.72 10.84 2.46
C ASP A 34 -5.21 11.09 1.02
N MET A 35 -4.16 10.36 0.62
CA MET A 35 -3.64 10.36 -0.75
C MET A 35 -4.67 9.88 -1.77
N LEU A 36 -5.37 8.78 -1.48
CA LEU A 36 -6.42 8.23 -2.36
C LEU A 36 -7.58 9.21 -2.56
N GLN A 37 -8.01 9.89 -1.49
CA GLN A 37 -9.07 10.89 -1.54
C GLN A 37 -8.65 12.12 -2.33
N THR A 38 -7.45 12.63 -2.06
CA THR A 38 -6.91 13.84 -2.69
C THR A 38 -6.64 13.64 -4.18
N ASN A 39 -5.97 12.55 -4.55
CA ASN A 39 -5.54 12.30 -5.92
C ASN A 39 -6.56 11.50 -6.74
N ARG A 40 -7.64 11.02 -6.11
CA ARG A 40 -8.64 10.11 -6.69
C ARG A 40 -8.08 8.75 -7.15
N CYS A 41 -6.80 8.50 -6.86
CA CYS A 41 -6.09 7.25 -7.11
C CYS A 41 -4.92 7.12 -6.12
N LEU A 42 -4.41 5.90 -5.95
CA LEU A 42 -3.26 5.57 -5.12
C LEU A 42 -2.38 4.58 -5.87
N LEU A 43 -1.09 4.89 -6.07
CA LEU A 43 -0.17 3.96 -6.72
C LEU A 43 0.35 2.93 -5.70
N LEU A 44 0.63 1.72 -6.16
CA LEU A 44 1.33 0.71 -5.35
C LEU A 44 2.70 1.23 -4.90
N ARG A 45 3.34 2.11 -5.68
CA ARG A 45 4.57 2.81 -5.29
C ARG A 45 4.39 3.54 -3.96
N ASP A 46 3.32 4.30 -3.79
CA ASP A 46 3.09 5.11 -2.59
C ASP A 46 2.93 4.21 -1.36
N VAL A 47 2.21 3.09 -1.52
CA VAL A 47 2.08 2.06 -0.48
C VAL A 47 3.45 1.47 -0.13
N TYR A 48 4.30 1.18 -1.13
CA TYR A 48 5.62 0.62 -0.89
C TYR A 48 6.57 1.59 -0.21
N GLU A 49 6.58 2.86 -0.62
CA GLU A 49 7.39 3.89 0.03
C GLU A 49 6.99 4.04 1.50
N GLN A 50 5.68 4.08 1.77
CA GLN A 50 5.17 4.24 3.13
C GLN A 50 5.49 3.03 4.03
N LEU A 51 5.49 1.83 3.45
CA LEU A 51 5.84 0.59 4.13
C LEU A 51 7.35 0.27 4.11
N CYS A 52 8.19 1.16 3.59
CA CYS A 52 9.65 0.95 3.45
C CYS A 52 10.03 -0.30 2.64
N ILE A 53 9.23 -0.62 1.62
CA ILE A 53 9.42 -1.74 0.70
C ILE A 53 10.13 -1.24 -0.57
N PRO A 54 11.07 -2.02 -1.14
CA PRO A 54 11.69 -1.67 -2.42
C PRO A 54 10.68 -1.49 -3.55
N ILE A 55 10.82 -0.38 -4.28
CA ILE A 55 9.98 -0.06 -5.44
C ILE A 55 10.30 -0.99 -6.61
N THR A 56 9.25 -1.41 -7.31
CA THR A 56 9.31 -2.32 -8.47
C THR A 56 8.75 -1.64 -9.71
N ARG A 57 9.02 -2.19 -10.91
CA ARG A 57 8.42 -1.67 -12.14
C ARG A 57 6.90 -1.77 -12.14
N GLU A 58 6.36 -2.86 -11.59
CA GLU A 58 4.93 -3.05 -11.41
C GLU A 58 4.32 -1.95 -10.54
N SER A 59 4.98 -1.60 -9.42
CA SER A 59 4.42 -0.62 -8.50
C SER A 59 4.30 0.79 -9.07
N LEU A 60 4.99 1.09 -10.17
CA LEU A 60 4.89 2.37 -10.86
C LEU A 60 3.62 2.53 -11.68
N VAL A 61 2.93 1.43 -11.98
CA VAL A 61 1.77 1.43 -12.89
C VAL A 61 0.53 0.82 -12.25
N ALA A 62 0.69 -0.12 -11.32
CA ALA A 62 -0.43 -0.72 -10.60
C ALA A 62 -0.90 0.19 -9.45
N GLY A 63 -2.18 0.10 -9.10
CA GLY A 63 -2.75 0.89 -8.03
C GLY A 63 -4.26 0.75 -7.87
N TRP A 64 -4.83 1.67 -7.12
CA TRP A 64 -6.26 1.72 -6.79
C TRP A 64 -6.86 3.03 -7.29
N VAL A 65 -8.09 2.94 -7.80
CA VAL A 65 -8.88 4.09 -8.23
C VAL A 65 -10.03 4.25 -7.26
N ILE A 66 -10.31 5.48 -6.85
CA ILE A 66 -11.32 5.77 -5.81
C ILE A 66 -12.74 5.30 -6.18
N SER A 67 -13.04 5.17 -7.49
CA SER A 67 -14.31 4.63 -7.98
C SER A 67 -14.48 3.14 -7.69
N SER A 68 -13.37 2.40 -7.64
CA SER A 68 -13.33 0.95 -7.45
C SER A 68 -13.05 0.59 -5.98
N VAL A 69 -12.15 1.33 -5.34
CA VAL A 69 -11.77 1.17 -3.93
C VAL A 69 -11.92 2.54 -3.25
N PRO A 70 -13.08 2.83 -2.63
CA PRO A 70 -13.32 4.14 -2.01
C PRO A 70 -12.56 4.33 -0.70
N HIS A 71 -12.11 3.23 -0.08
CA HIS A 71 -11.33 3.21 1.15
C HIS A 71 -10.27 2.12 1.05
N PHE A 72 -9.02 2.46 1.34
CA PHE A 72 -7.90 1.55 1.31
C PHE A 72 -7.65 1.01 2.73
N GLU A 73 -7.73 -0.31 2.91
CA GLU A 73 -7.58 -0.93 4.23
C GLU A 73 -6.66 -2.15 4.15
N PHE A 74 -5.73 -2.29 5.10
CA PHE A 74 -4.91 -3.47 5.23
C PHE A 74 -5.67 -4.58 5.97
N GLU A 75 -5.84 -5.74 5.34
CA GLU A 75 -6.26 -6.93 6.06
C GLU A 75 -5.03 -7.51 6.80
N CYS A 76 -5.01 -7.42 8.12
CA CYS A 76 -3.85 -7.76 8.96
C CYS A 76 -4.03 -9.11 9.68
N HIS A 77 -3.01 -9.96 9.61
CA HIS A 77 -2.95 -11.28 10.25
C HIS A 77 -1.68 -11.43 11.08
N LEU A 78 -1.82 -11.48 12.41
CA LEU A 78 -0.71 -11.78 13.30
C LEU A 78 -0.37 -13.27 13.26
N LYS A 79 0.89 -13.60 12.93
CA LYS A 79 1.39 -14.97 12.88
C LYS A 79 1.92 -15.41 14.25
N PRO A 80 1.92 -16.73 14.56
CA PRO A 80 2.42 -17.23 15.85
C PRO A 80 3.89 -16.92 16.14
N ASN A 81 4.70 -16.68 15.12
CA ASN A 81 6.11 -16.29 15.24
C ASN A 81 6.31 -14.78 15.47
N GLY A 82 5.23 -14.01 15.68
CA GLY A 82 5.28 -12.56 15.88
C GLY A 82 5.32 -11.73 14.60
N ALA A 83 5.41 -12.36 13.42
CA ALA A 83 5.33 -11.66 12.15
C ALA A 83 3.90 -11.13 11.90
N ILE A 84 3.79 -10.02 11.18
CA ILE A 84 2.52 -9.46 10.73
C ILE A 84 2.43 -9.66 9.22
N GLU A 85 1.46 -10.42 8.79
CA GLU A 85 1.08 -10.50 7.38
C GLU A 85 0.02 -9.45 7.11
N ILE A 86 0.26 -8.57 6.13
CA ILE A 86 -0.77 -7.68 5.61
C ILE A 86 -1.16 -8.11 4.21
N ILE A 87 -2.44 -7.96 3.91
CA ILE A 87 -3.03 -8.24 2.63
C ILE A 87 -3.60 -6.93 2.11
N LEU A 88 -3.14 -6.53 0.92
CA LEU A 88 -3.63 -5.33 0.26
C LEU A 88 -4.98 -5.60 -0.42
N PRO A 89 -5.88 -4.59 -0.50
CA PRO A 89 -7.08 -4.67 -1.31
C PRO A 89 -6.76 -5.02 -2.76
N GLU A 90 -7.73 -5.60 -3.47
CA GLU A 90 -7.54 -5.89 -4.88
C GLU A 90 -7.24 -4.60 -5.67
N MET A 91 -6.15 -4.63 -6.43
CA MET A 91 -5.67 -3.50 -7.20
C MET A 91 -5.72 -3.75 -8.70
N GLU A 92 -5.80 -2.66 -9.47
CA GLU A 92 -5.69 -2.68 -10.92
C GLU A 92 -4.22 -2.79 -11.33
N SER A 93 -3.93 -3.55 -12.39
CA SER A 93 -2.55 -3.86 -12.80
C SER A 93 -1.85 -2.70 -13.52
N ASP A 94 -2.61 -1.78 -14.10
CA ASP A 94 -2.10 -0.62 -14.81
C ASP A 94 -3.14 0.49 -14.81
N ILE A 95 -2.94 1.53 -14.00
CA ILE A 95 -3.81 2.71 -13.91
C ILE A 95 -3.27 3.91 -14.69
N ARG A 96 -2.27 3.70 -15.58
CA ARG A 96 -1.62 4.82 -16.28
C ARG A 96 -2.56 5.60 -17.20
N TYR A 97 -3.64 4.99 -17.66
CA TYR A 97 -4.67 5.65 -18.46
C TYR A 97 -5.36 6.81 -17.71
N LEU A 98 -5.20 6.91 -16.39
CA LEU A 98 -5.69 8.04 -15.59
C LEU A 98 -4.80 9.27 -15.66
N PHE A 99 -3.51 9.09 -15.97
CA PHE A 99 -2.61 10.22 -16.13
C PHE A 99 -2.77 10.78 -17.54
N PRO A 100 -2.92 12.10 -17.69
CA PRO A 100 -2.98 12.70 -19.01
C PRO A 100 -1.71 12.30 -19.77
N SER A 101 -1.87 11.60 -20.89
CA SER A 101 -0.80 11.48 -21.86
C SER A 101 -0.43 12.89 -22.28
N GLU A 102 0.86 13.25 -22.24
CA GLU A 102 1.32 14.46 -22.91
C GLU A 102 0.80 14.38 -24.35
N GLN A 103 -0.23 15.18 -24.66
CA GLN A 103 -0.56 15.45 -26.04
C GLN A 103 0.63 16.25 -26.55
N GLU A 104 1.51 15.61 -27.31
CA GLU A 104 2.55 16.28 -28.08
C GLU A 104 1.85 17.38 -28.88
N SER A 105 2.11 18.63 -28.48
CA SER A 105 1.54 19.82 -29.09
C SER A 105 2.40 20.33 -30.24
#